data_AF-R7K3H9-F1
#
_entry.id   AF-R7K3H9-F1
#
_cell.length_a   1.000
_cell.length_b   1.000
_cell.length_c   1.000
_cell.angle_alpha   90.00
_cell.angle_beta   90.00
_cell.angle_gamma   90.00
#
_symmetry.space_group_name_H-M   'P 1'
#
loop_
_entity.id
_entity.type
_entity.pdbx_description
1 polymer ?
#
loop_
_entity_poly.entity_id
_entity_poly.type
_entity_poly.pdbx_seq_one_letter_code
_entity_poly.pdbx_strand_id
1 'polypeptide(L)'
;MTLKDFYIQLSNTPEIFDKYYSTSDKNFGKIFSFFNTNYRGLLSPKNNKLNGFAHGFYVFEEVEGKDRATWAKTKGAQQEKVKQHVVPMRKSELFMVVDNKFRKTSRGIVFEKMLRSETLSIFEKQFLCYLTILPGYFSDTPNYIFERTQEVFKIFEDAGYSNEEIKAMQKQFLTKYSNNNSKVADLLTDDYLYLDSFCFPYEDINFVEVFKNAPIAEKEELKNFVIQNYKQGNYQRKSNCIISYKYKPGGNYVKNTIIDTTWILYLSHSLITAEIHNFDEFITCAINTYKEIFQINDGNIRSFIYDTNKNRSVFEIIYCKLYNVSIPIIEVAKDLTQEEILAIGPIDATDENGAKTLSVITQSLKKLAKIQSNYKCCFDTCELCKYFTSKETHKPYLEIHHFIPREFANDFDSSIEIVENYATLCPNCHRKIHLAEDAERKHLINMLYSERKDDLSKHGLNVTLEQLYSYYKIDK
;
A
#
# COMPACT_ATOMS: atom_id res chain seq x y z
N MET A 1 39.04 -1.66 -5.76
CA MET A 1 38.19 -2.77 -6.25
C MET A 1 37.30 -2.20 -7.32
N THR A 2 37.17 -2.85 -8.49
CA THR A 2 36.29 -2.34 -9.57
C THR A 2 34.82 -2.58 -9.20
N LEU A 3 33.90 -1.85 -9.82
CA LEU A 3 32.45 -2.03 -9.67
C LEU A 3 32.01 -3.47 -10.00
N LYS A 4 32.59 -4.06 -11.05
CA LYS A 4 32.32 -5.45 -11.45
C LYS A 4 32.79 -6.43 -10.38
N ASP A 5 34.01 -6.27 -9.85
CA ASP A 5 34.54 -7.16 -8.82
C ASP A 5 33.71 -7.06 -7.53
N PHE A 6 33.31 -5.84 -7.16
CA PHE A 6 32.40 -5.62 -6.04
C PHE A 6 31.05 -6.32 -6.25
N TYR A 7 30.43 -6.16 -7.42
CA TYR A 7 29.19 -6.85 -7.76
C TYR A 7 29.31 -8.38 -7.73
N ILE A 8 30.45 -8.93 -8.18
CA ILE A 8 30.74 -10.37 -8.12
C ILE A 8 30.84 -10.82 -6.66
N GLN A 9 31.49 -10.05 -5.79
CA GLN A 9 31.56 -10.34 -4.36
C GLN A 9 30.16 -10.37 -3.73
N LEU A 10 29.31 -9.38 -4.04
CA LEU A 10 27.91 -9.38 -3.61
C LEU A 10 27.16 -10.63 -4.11
N SER A 11 27.35 -10.98 -5.39
CA SER A 11 26.71 -12.14 -6.02
C SER A 11 27.19 -13.50 -5.50
N ASN A 12 28.34 -13.54 -4.83
CA ASN A 12 28.89 -14.75 -4.22
C ASN A 12 28.60 -14.84 -2.71
N THR A 13 27.99 -13.81 -2.12
CA THR A 13 27.58 -13.79 -0.71
C THR A 13 26.13 -14.28 -0.60
N PRO A 14 25.87 -15.50 -0.08
CA PRO A 14 24.53 -16.12 -0.14
C PRO A 14 23.42 -15.26 0.50
N GLU A 15 23.71 -14.62 1.63
CA GLU A 15 22.77 -13.78 2.38
C GLU A 15 22.33 -12.57 1.53
N ILE A 16 23.29 -11.88 0.92
CA ILE A 16 23.06 -10.73 0.03
C ILE A 16 22.32 -11.19 -1.23
N PHE A 17 22.71 -12.32 -1.80
CA PHE A 17 22.07 -12.86 -3.00
C PHE A 17 20.57 -13.08 -2.76
N ASP A 18 20.21 -13.77 -1.68
CA ASP A 18 18.81 -14.05 -1.32
C ASP A 18 18.02 -12.75 -1.04
N LYS A 19 18.67 -11.69 -0.52
CA LYS A 19 18.05 -10.39 -0.29
C LYS A 19 17.62 -9.70 -1.58
N TYR A 20 18.44 -9.70 -2.63
CA TYR A 20 18.19 -8.87 -3.83
C TYR A 20 17.43 -9.56 -4.97
N TYR A 21 17.29 -10.89 -4.98
CA TYR A 21 16.43 -11.56 -5.98
C TYR A 21 15.07 -12.00 -5.43
N SER A 22 14.91 -12.19 -4.13
CA SER A 22 13.68 -12.79 -3.57
C SER A 22 12.51 -11.80 -3.55
N THR A 23 11.29 -12.32 -3.77
CA THR A 23 10.03 -11.55 -3.65
C THR A 23 9.43 -11.58 -2.24
N SER A 24 10.12 -12.16 -1.26
CA SER A 24 9.66 -12.19 0.14
C SER A 24 9.65 -10.80 0.75
N ASP A 25 8.68 -10.51 1.63
CA ASP A 25 8.54 -9.19 2.27
C ASP A 25 9.70 -8.85 3.23
N LYS A 26 10.53 -9.84 3.61
CA LYS A 26 11.74 -9.62 4.43
C LYS A 26 12.98 -9.25 3.61
N ASN A 27 12.85 -9.21 2.29
CA ASN A 27 13.95 -9.07 1.33
C ASN A 27 13.76 -7.84 0.43
N PHE A 28 14.81 -7.44 -0.26
CA PHE A 28 14.95 -6.17 -0.97
C PHE A 28 14.70 -6.28 -2.48
N GLY A 29 14.41 -7.47 -2.98
CA GLY A 29 14.32 -7.71 -4.42
C GLY A 29 13.17 -6.96 -5.11
N LYS A 30 12.16 -6.50 -4.38
CA LYS A 30 11.02 -5.74 -4.91
C LYS A 30 10.88 -4.40 -4.18
N ILE A 31 10.53 -3.36 -4.93
CA ILE A 31 10.21 -2.03 -4.36
C ILE A 31 8.84 -2.04 -3.70
N PHE A 32 7.82 -2.48 -4.44
CA PHE A 32 6.45 -2.53 -3.93
C PHE A 32 6.05 -3.94 -3.49
N SER A 33 5.52 -4.07 -2.27
CA SER A 33 5.18 -5.36 -1.66
C SER A 33 4.04 -6.10 -2.34
N PHE A 34 3.11 -5.38 -2.98
CA PHE A 34 2.00 -5.96 -3.73
C PHE A 34 2.42 -6.65 -5.03
N PHE A 35 3.65 -6.46 -5.51
CA PHE A 35 4.25 -7.35 -6.50
C PHE A 35 4.83 -8.59 -5.83
N ASN A 36 4.44 -9.77 -6.28
CA ASN A 36 4.93 -11.03 -5.75
C ASN A 36 4.81 -12.16 -6.79
N THR A 37 5.02 -13.42 -6.38
CA THR A 37 4.95 -14.59 -7.26
C THR A 37 3.62 -14.70 -8.03
N ASN A 38 2.52 -14.22 -7.44
CA ASN A 38 1.18 -14.21 -8.01
C ASN A 38 0.90 -12.93 -8.82
N TYR A 39 1.58 -11.84 -8.50
CA TYR A 39 1.39 -10.51 -9.09
C TYR A 39 2.71 -9.98 -9.64
N ARG A 40 3.10 -10.41 -10.85
CA ARG A 40 4.36 -9.99 -11.48
C ARG A 40 4.24 -8.68 -12.30
N GLY A 41 3.17 -7.93 -12.06
CA GLY A 41 2.78 -6.68 -12.73
C GLY A 41 1.34 -6.30 -12.35
N LEU A 42 0.87 -5.13 -12.76
CA LEU A 42 -0.49 -4.64 -12.46
C LEU A 42 -1.54 -5.30 -13.35
N LEU A 43 -1.49 -5.01 -14.66
CA LEU A 43 -2.49 -5.45 -15.65
C LEU A 43 -1.82 -6.04 -16.90
N SER A 44 -0.96 -7.04 -16.73
CA SER A 44 -0.24 -7.63 -17.87
C SER A 44 -1.19 -8.41 -18.80
N PRO A 45 -1.28 -8.10 -20.11
CA PRO A 45 -2.14 -8.85 -21.03
C PRO A 45 -1.71 -10.31 -21.14
N LYS A 46 -2.66 -11.25 -21.02
CA LYS A 46 -2.42 -12.69 -21.20
C LYS A 46 -3.71 -13.41 -21.61
N ASN A 47 -3.69 -14.09 -22.76
CA ASN A 47 -4.79 -14.95 -23.24
C ASN A 47 -6.17 -14.26 -23.19
N ASN A 48 -6.30 -13.08 -23.81
CA ASN A 48 -7.53 -12.26 -23.85
C ASN A 48 -8.06 -11.83 -22.47
N LYS A 49 -7.26 -11.94 -21.41
CA LYS A 49 -7.54 -11.41 -20.08
C LYS A 49 -6.37 -10.58 -19.57
N LEU A 50 -6.63 -9.82 -18.51
CA LEU A 50 -5.58 -9.14 -17.75
C LEU A 50 -5.06 -10.07 -16.66
N ASN A 51 -3.75 -10.13 -16.51
CA ASN A 51 -3.04 -10.88 -15.48
C ASN A 51 -2.28 -9.90 -14.57
N GLY A 52 -1.55 -10.41 -13.57
CA GLY A 52 -0.97 -9.57 -12.54
C GLY A 52 -2.01 -9.29 -11.46
N PHE A 53 -2.04 -8.08 -10.90
CA PHE A 53 -2.98 -7.68 -9.85
C PHE A 53 -4.45 -7.99 -10.19
N ALA A 54 -4.87 -7.79 -11.45
CA ALA A 54 -6.21 -8.15 -11.93
C ALA A 54 -6.55 -9.64 -11.78
N HIS A 55 -5.57 -10.54 -11.87
CA HIS A 55 -5.82 -11.97 -11.69
C HIS A 55 -6.33 -12.28 -10.28
N GLY A 56 -5.77 -11.61 -9.27
CA GLY A 56 -6.24 -11.74 -7.90
C GLY A 56 -7.69 -11.30 -7.74
N PHE A 57 -8.07 -10.22 -8.41
CA PHE A 57 -9.46 -9.75 -8.42
C PHE A 57 -10.41 -10.80 -9.01
N TYR A 58 -10.09 -11.36 -10.19
CA TYR A 58 -10.91 -12.40 -10.80
C TYR A 58 -11.04 -13.66 -9.93
N VAL A 59 -9.95 -14.08 -9.27
CA VAL A 59 -9.97 -15.23 -8.36
C VAL A 59 -10.86 -14.95 -7.15
N PHE A 60 -10.85 -13.72 -6.64
CA PHE A 60 -11.64 -13.34 -5.48
C PHE A 60 -13.13 -13.16 -5.81
N GLU A 61 -13.43 -12.70 -7.03
CA GLU A 61 -14.78 -12.64 -7.57
C GLU A 61 -15.47 -14.03 -7.57
N GLU A 62 -14.73 -15.12 -7.80
CA GLU A 62 -15.29 -16.48 -7.76
C GLU A 62 -15.85 -16.89 -6.38
N VAL A 63 -15.38 -16.25 -5.31
CA VAL A 63 -15.78 -16.53 -3.92
C VAL A 63 -16.66 -15.44 -3.29
N GLU A 64 -16.99 -14.39 -4.04
CA GLU A 64 -17.86 -13.31 -3.59
C GLU A 64 -19.23 -13.88 -3.15
N GLY A 65 -19.68 -13.47 -1.95
CA GLY A 65 -20.96 -13.91 -1.38
C GLY A 65 -21.01 -15.36 -0.88
N LYS A 66 -19.91 -16.11 -1.00
CA LYS A 66 -19.83 -17.51 -0.52
C LYS A 66 -19.22 -17.55 0.88
N ASP A 67 -19.77 -18.41 1.72
CA ASP A 67 -19.21 -18.68 3.04
C ASP A 67 -17.81 -19.27 2.89
N ARG A 68 -16.86 -18.81 3.71
CA ARG A 68 -15.45 -19.25 3.67
C ARG A 68 -15.30 -20.76 3.83
N ALA A 69 -16.16 -21.41 4.60
CA ALA A 69 -16.16 -22.87 4.77
C ALA A 69 -16.41 -23.63 3.45
N THR A 70 -17.07 -22.98 2.48
CA THR A 70 -17.40 -23.57 1.17
C THR A 70 -16.30 -23.36 0.12
N TRP A 71 -15.22 -22.65 0.46
CA TRP A 71 -14.17 -22.32 -0.49
C TRP A 71 -13.39 -23.55 -0.95
N ALA A 72 -13.08 -23.59 -2.24
CA ALA A 72 -12.32 -24.67 -2.83
C ALA A 72 -10.90 -24.74 -2.22
N LYS A 73 -10.46 -25.96 -1.88
CA LYS A 73 -9.13 -26.24 -1.33
C LYS A 73 -8.20 -26.82 -2.40
N THR A 74 -6.89 -26.62 -2.26
CA THR A 74 -5.87 -27.21 -3.13
C THR A 74 -5.75 -28.71 -2.87
N LYS A 75 -5.57 -29.51 -3.93
CA LYS A 75 -5.19 -30.93 -3.79
C LYS A 75 -3.81 -31.00 -3.12
N GLY A 76 -3.70 -31.66 -1.98
CA GLY A 76 -2.47 -31.73 -1.18
C GLY A 76 -2.64 -31.03 0.17
N ALA A 77 -1.98 -29.88 0.37
CA ALA A 77 -1.92 -29.15 1.65
C ALA A 77 -3.28 -28.65 2.20
N GLN A 78 -4.40 -28.93 1.52
CA GLN A 78 -5.77 -28.54 1.90
C GLN A 78 -5.92 -27.03 2.21
N GLN A 79 -5.08 -26.19 1.62
CA GLN A 79 -5.17 -24.75 1.75
C GLN A 79 -6.26 -24.18 0.84
N GLU A 80 -6.94 -23.13 1.28
CA GLU A 80 -7.91 -22.41 0.44
C GLU A 80 -7.21 -21.86 -0.80
N LYS A 81 -7.74 -22.14 -2.00
CA LYS A 81 -7.13 -21.69 -3.26
C LYS A 81 -6.96 -20.17 -3.34
N VAL A 82 -7.87 -19.44 -2.71
CA VAL A 82 -7.89 -17.97 -2.73
C VAL A 82 -7.03 -17.33 -1.63
N LYS A 83 -6.47 -18.11 -0.69
CA LYS A 83 -5.76 -17.61 0.50
C LYS A 83 -4.70 -16.55 0.18
N GLN A 84 -3.95 -16.77 -0.89
CA GLN A 84 -2.84 -15.90 -1.29
C GLN A 84 -3.30 -14.55 -1.89
N HIS A 85 -4.59 -14.41 -2.19
CA HIS A 85 -5.19 -13.21 -2.75
C HIS A 85 -5.98 -12.38 -1.72
N VAL A 86 -6.30 -12.96 -0.55
CA VAL A 86 -7.08 -12.29 0.51
C VAL A 86 -6.41 -10.98 0.92
N VAL A 87 -5.14 -11.04 1.33
CA VAL A 87 -4.44 -9.85 1.87
C VAL A 87 -4.37 -8.73 0.85
N PRO A 88 -3.89 -8.93 -0.41
CA PRO A 88 -3.86 -7.85 -1.39
C PRO A 88 -5.22 -7.26 -1.75
N MET A 89 -6.29 -8.07 -1.78
CA MET A 89 -7.65 -7.59 -2.09
C MET A 89 -8.29 -6.80 -0.94
N ARG A 90 -7.97 -7.16 0.31
CA ARG A 90 -8.41 -6.41 1.50
C ARG A 90 -7.60 -5.13 1.69
N LYS A 91 -6.28 -5.20 1.55
CA LYS A 91 -5.38 -4.04 1.73
C LYS A 91 -5.50 -2.99 0.63
N SER A 92 -6.03 -3.34 -0.54
CA SER A 92 -6.46 -2.38 -1.56
C SER A 92 -7.88 -1.82 -1.34
N GLU A 93 -8.58 -2.32 -0.32
CA GLU A 93 -10.00 -2.08 -0.02
C GLU A 93 -10.93 -2.34 -1.21
N LEU A 94 -10.59 -3.31 -2.07
CA LEU A 94 -11.47 -3.75 -3.17
C LEU A 94 -12.56 -4.71 -2.68
N PHE A 95 -12.27 -5.45 -1.63
CA PHE A 95 -13.22 -6.33 -0.97
C PHE A 95 -13.20 -6.09 0.54
N MET A 96 -14.37 -6.26 1.15
CA MET A 96 -14.57 -6.29 2.60
C MET A 96 -15.39 -7.52 2.98
N VAL A 97 -15.54 -7.77 4.27
CA VAL A 97 -16.41 -8.83 4.78
C VAL A 97 -17.70 -8.22 5.32
N VAL A 98 -18.82 -8.80 4.90
CA VAL A 98 -20.17 -8.49 5.39
C VAL A 98 -20.87 -9.83 5.62
N ASP A 99 -21.41 -10.05 6.81
CA ASP A 99 -22.08 -11.31 7.20
C ASP A 99 -21.25 -12.57 6.90
N ASN A 100 -19.97 -12.56 7.32
CA ASN A 100 -18.99 -13.64 7.08
C ASN A 100 -18.74 -13.99 5.59
N LYS A 101 -19.11 -13.10 4.68
CA LYS A 101 -18.93 -13.27 3.23
C LYS A 101 -18.17 -12.09 2.67
N PHE A 102 -17.25 -12.37 1.76
CA PHE A 102 -16.57 -11.31 1.03
C PHE A 102 -17.53 -10.66 0.02
N ARG A 103 -17.48 -9.32 -0.04
CA ARG A 103 -18.25 -8.48 -0.95
C ARG A 103 -17.33 -7.43 -1.55
N LYS A 104 -17.55 -7.07 -2.81
CA LYS A 104 -16.91 -5.89 -3.40
C LYS A 104 -17.36 -4.64 -2.65
N THR A 105 -16.40 -3.79 -2.32
CA THR A 105 -16.68 -2.41 -1.93
C THR A 105 -17.09 -1.60 -3.16
N SER A 106 -17.53 -0.35 -2.98
CA SER A 106 -17.75 0.61 -4.05
C SER A 106 -16.49 0.79 -4.89
N ARG A 107 -15.32 0.85 -4.26
CA ARG A 107 -14.03 0.82 -4.97
C ARG A 107 -13.82 -0.48 -5.75
N GLY A 108 -14.17 -1.63 -5.19
CA GLY A 108 -14.18 -2.93 -5.88
C GLY A 108 -15.06 -2.95 -7.14
N ILE A 109 -16.26 -2.37 -7.04
CA ILE A 109 -17.20 -2.23 -8.16
C ILE A 109 -16.60 -1.32 -9.25
N VAL A 110 -16.02 -0.18 -8.88
CA VAL A 110 -15.36 0.74 -9.84
C VAL A 110 -14.16 0.07 -10.50
N PHE A 111 -13.37 -0.70 -9.73
CA PHE A 111 -12.26 -1.49 -10.26
C PHE A 111 -12.75 -2.52 -11.30
N GLU A 112 -13.85 -3.22 -11.03
CA GLU A 112 -14.46 -4.15 -11.98
C GLU A 112 -14.90 -3.45 -13.27
N LYS A 113 -15.57 -2.29 -13.16
CA LYS A 113 -15.96 -1.49 -14.33
C LYS A 113 -14.76 -1.12 -15.20
N MET A 114 -13.63 -0.75 -14.58
CA MET A 114 -12.39 -0.46 -15.28
C MET A 114 -11.87 -1.69 -16.03
N LEU A 115 -11.80 -2.85 -15.36
CA LEU A 115 -11.31 -4.08 -15.98
C LEU A 115 -12.15 -4.49 -17.19
N ARG A 116 -13.48 -4.40 -17.06
CA ARG A 116 -14.46 -4.83 -18.08
C ARG A 116 -14.74 -3.78 -19.16
N SER A 117 -14.24 -2.56 -19.03
CA SER A 117 -14.45 -1.52 -20.04
C SER A 117 -13.90 -1.92 -21.40
N GLU A 118 -14.71 -1.76 -22.44
CA GLU A 118 -14.31 -1.95 -23.84
C GLU A 118 -13.76 -0.66 -24.48
N THR A 119 -14.00 0.49 -23.85
CA THR A 119 -13.57 1.80 -24.35
C THR A 119 -12.17 2.17 -23.90
N LEU A 120 -11.74 1.67 -22.74
CA LEU A 120 -10.44 2.00 -22.15
C LEU A 120 -9.31 1.17 -22.76
N SER A 121 -8.25 1.85 -23.20
CA SER A 121 -7.00 1.21 -23.62
C SER A 121 -6.28 0.54 -22.44
N ILE A 122 -5.28 -0.31 -22.73
CA ILE A 122 -4.51 -0.98 -21.66
C ILE A 122 -3.80 0.01 -20.74
N PHE A 123 -3.22 1.09 -21.29
CA PHE A 123 -2.53 2.11 -20.51
C PHE A 123 -3.50 2.92 -19.65
N GLU A 124 -4.71 3.20 -20.15
CA GLU A 124 -5.78 3.86 -19.40
C GLU A 124 -6.27 2.98 -18.24
N LYS A 125 -6.44 1.67 -18.49
CA LYS A 125 -6.76 0.70 -17.43
C LYS A 125 -5.66 0.62 -16.37
N GLN A 126 -4.37 0.62 -16.76
CA GLN A 126 -3.25 0.62 -15.82
C GLN A 126 -3.24 1.87 -14.95
N PHE A 127 -3.47 3.04 -15.54
CA PHE A 127 -3.57 4.31 -14.81
C PHE A 127 -4.70 4.28 -13.78
N LEU A 128 -5.91 3.86 -14.18
CA LEU A 128 -7.06 3.76 -13.28
C LEU A 128 -6.88 2.67 -12.21
N CYS A 129 -6.21 1.57 -12.54
CA CYS A 129 -5.82 0.54 -11.59
C CYS A 129 -4.90 1.09 -10.50
N TYR A 130 -3.88 1.88 -10.89
CA TYR A 130 -3.01 2.56 -9.94
C TYR A 130 -3.80 3.51 -9.04
N LEU A 131 -4.61 4.42 -9.60
CA LEU A 131 -5.38 5.37 -8.80
C LEU A 131 -6.30 4.66 -7.78
N THR A 132 -6.95 3.57 -8.20
CA THR A 132 -7.87 2.84 -7.33
C THR A 132 -7.16 2.13 -6.16
N ILE A 133 -5.94 1.63 -6.34
CA ILE A 133 -5.18 0.97 -5.25
C ILE A 133 -4.28 1.93 -4.47
N LEU A 134 -4.16 3.19 -4.92
CA LEU A 134 -3.25 4.19 -4.39
C LEU A 134 -3.34 4.42 -2.86
N PRO A 135 -4.54 4.54 -2.25
CA PRO A 135 -4.65 4.71 -0.80
C PRO A 135 -4.61 3.38 -0.03
N GLY A 136 -4.25 2.28 -0.69
CA GLY A 136 -4.14 0.97 -0.05
C GLY A 136 -3.05 0.94 1.02
N TYR A 137 -3.25 0.10 2.03
CA TYR A 137 -2.38 0.01 3.21
C TYR A 137 -1.47 -1.24 3.19
N PHE A 138 -0.88 -1.53 2.04
CA PHE A 138 -0.01 -2.70 1.88
C PHE A 138 1.15 -2.68 2.90
N SER A 139 1.60 -3.87 3.31
CA SER A 139 2.61 -4.00 4.38
C SER A 139 2.26 -3.26 5.68
N ASP A 140 0.97 -3.13 6.01
CA ASP A 140 0.50 -2.42 7.22
C ASP A 140 0.94 -0.96 7.26
N THR A 141 1.13 -0.33 6.10
CA THR A 141 1.53 1.07 5.97
C THR A 141 0.43 1.84 5.25
N PRO A 142 -0.29 2.77 5.91
CA PRO A 142 -1.30 3.60 5.26
C PRO A 142 -0.71 4.37 4.07
N ASN A 143 -1.49 4.52 2.98
CA ASN A 143 -1.02 5.14 1.74
C ASN A 143 0.33 4.56 1.24
N TYR A 144 0.49 3.24 1.33
CA TYR A 144 1.77 2.53 1.16
C TYR A 144 2.55 2.95 -0.08
N ILE A 145 1.87 3.16 -1.21
CA ILE A 145 2.55 3.53 -2.46
C ILE A 145 3.23 4.90 -2.34
N PHE A 146 2.60 5.88 -1.69
CA PHE A 146 3.20 7.20 -1.46
C PHE A 146 4.36 7.11 -0.47
N GLU A 147 4.15 6.48 0.69
CA GLU A 147 5.18 6.30 1.72
C GLU A 147 6.41 5.57 1.17
N ARG A 148 6.20 4.46 0.44
CA ARG A 148 7.26 3.68 -0.20
C ARG A 148 7.96 4.50 -1.31
N THR A 149 7.24 5.35 -2.02
CA THR A 149 7.86 6.22 -3.03
C THR A 149 8.77 7.25 -2.38
N GLN A 150 8.35 7.88 -1.28
CA GLN A 150 9.19 8.82 -0.53
C GLN A 150 10.44 8.12 0.02
N GLU A 151 10.29 6.91 0.57
CA GLU A 151 11.41 6.07 1.03
C GLU A 151 12.42 5.82 -0.10
N VAL A 152 11.95 5.39 -1.28
CA VAL A 152 12.80 5.10 -2.44
C VAL A 152 13.54 6.34 -2.94
N PHE A 153 12.85 7.47 -3.08
CA PHE A 153 13.50 8.71 -3.54
C PHE A 153 14.47 9.28 -2.51
N LYS A 154 14.18 9.13 -1.21
CA LYS A 154 15.14 9.45 -0.15
C LYS A 154 16.40 8.60 -0.28
N ILE A 155 16.29 7.30 -0.53
CA ILE A 155 17.46 6.43 -0.74
C ILE A 155 18.29 6.88 -1.96
N PHE A 156 17.63 7.29 -3.04
CA PHE A 156 18.33 7.85 -4.20
C PHE A 156 19.03 9.17 -3.88
N GLU A 157 18.38 10.06 -3.13
CA GLU A 157 18.97 11.31 -2.64
C GLU A 157 20.18 11.07 -1.73
N ASP A 158 20.06 10.18 -0.76
CA ASP A 158 21.14 9.77 0.15
C ASP A 158 22.32 9.15 -0.63
N ALA A 159 22.05 8.47 -1.76
CA ALA A 159 23.07 7.97 -2.70
C ALA A 159 23.64 9.05 -3.64
N GLY A 160 23.18 10.30 -3.53
CA GLY A 160 23.67 11.48 -4.24
C GLY A 160 22.89 11.83 -5.51
N TYR A 161 21.77 11.17 -5.84
CA TYR A 161 20.94 11.51 -7.00
C TYR A 161 19.94 12.62 -6.72
N SER A 162 19.82 13.58 -7.63
CA SER A 162 18.71 14.54 -7.60
C SER A 162 17.41 13.89 -8.07
N ASN A 163 16.27 14.42 -7.62
CA ASN A 163 14.95 13.96 -8.06
C ASN A 163 14.77 14.11 -9.57
N GLU A 164 15.32 15.17 -10.17
CA GLU A 164 15.31 15.42 -11.62
C GLU A 164 16.15 14.38 -12.37
N GLU A 165 17.33 14.02 -11.85
CA GLU A 165 18.17 12.96 -12.43
C GLU A 165 17.40 11.63 -12.47
N ILE A 166 16.80 11.23 -11.34
CA ILE A 166 16.03 9.98 -11.26
C ILE A 166 14.82 10.01 -12.19
N LYS A 167 14.04 11.09 -12.19
CA LYS A 167 12.88 11.22 -13.09
C LYS A 167 13.28 11.17 -14.56
N ALA A 168 14.41 11.78 -14.93
CA ALA A 168 14.94 11.71 -16.28
C ALA A 168 15.32 10.27 -16.67
N MET A 169 16.03 9.54 -15.79
CA MET A 169 16.36 8.13 -15.99
C MET A 169 15.11 7.26 -16.12
N GLN A 170 14.11 7.45 -15.25
CA GLN A 170 12.83 6.74 -15.28
C GLN A 170 12.09 6.96 -16.60
N LYS A 171 11.97 8.22 -17.03
CA LYS A 171 11.30 8.58 -18.28
C LYS A 171 12.02 7.99 -19.49
N GLN A 172 13.34 8.11 -19.57
CA GLN A 172 14.16 7.51 -20.63
C GLN A 172 14.01 5.98 -20.67
N PHE A 173 14.07 5.32 -19.52
CA PHE A 173 13.88 3.88 -19.39
C PHE A 173 12.50 3.45 -19.91
N LEU A 174 11.44 4.13 -19.49
CA LEU A 174 10.07 3.83 -19.92
C LEU A 174 9.87 4.08 -21.42
N THR A 175 10.37 5.19 -21.96
CA THR A 175 10.30 5.47 -23.42
C THR A 175 10.97 4.36 -24.23
N LYS A 176 12.11 3.85 -23.76
CA LYS A 176 12.88 2.81 -24.45
C LYS A 176 12.22 1.43 -24.37
N TYR A 177 11.64 1.06 -23.23
CA TYR A 177 11.30 -0.33 -22.93
C TYR A 177 9.83 -0.65 -22.70
N SER A 178 8.94 0.34 -22.57
CA SER A 178 7.51 0.09 -22.34
C SER A 178 6.76 -0.49 -23.54
N ASN A 179 7.36 -0.47 -24.74
CA ASN A 179 6.77 -1.09 -25.93
C ASN A 179 6.83 -2.64 -25.87
N ASN A 180 6.01 -3.30 -26.69
CA ASN A 180 5.88 -4.77 -26.68
C ASN A 180 7.12 -5.52 -27.21
N ASN A 181 8.03 -4.87 -27.94
CA ASN A 181 9.10 -5.55 -28.68
C ASN A 181 10.36 -5.81 -27.82
N SER A 182 10.56 -5.02 -26.77
CA SER A 182 11.70 -5.19 -25.87
C SER A 182 11.61 -6.49 -25.06
N LYS A 183 12.76 -7.14 -24.87
CA LYS A 183 12.97 -8.32 -24.03
C LYS A 183 13.79 -7.94 -22.81
N VAL A 184 13.72 -8.77 -21.75
CA VAL A 184 14.53 -8.61 -20.53
C VAL A 184 16.01 -8.36 -20.83
N ALA A 185 16.58 -9.05 -21.83
CA ALA A 185 17.98 -8.88 -22.20
C ALA A 185 18.34 -7.44 -22.63
N ASP A 186 17.38 -6.71 -23.20
CA ASP A 186 17.58 -5.33 -23.65
C ASP A 186 17.67 -4.36 -22.48
N LEU A 187 16.99 -4.68 -21.36
CA LEU A 187 16.99 -3.87 -20.14
C LEU A 187 18.32 -3.96 -19.39
N LEU A 188 19.07 -5.05 -19.55
CA LEU A 188 20.35 -5.29 -18.86
C LEU A 188 21.43 -4.24 -19.18
N THR A 189 21.23 -3.48 -20.26
CA THR A 189 22.13 -2.40 -20.72
C THR A 189 21.85 -1.06 -20.03
N ASP A 190 20.74 -0.93 -19.33
CA ASP A 190 20.28 0.35 -18.80
C ASP A 190 20.66 0.53 -17.33
N ASP A 191 21.22 1.69 -16.97
CA ASP A 191 21.63 2.02 -15.60
C ASP A 191 20.45 1.91 -14.63
N TYR A 192 19.25 2.31 -15.05
CA TYR A 192 18.09 2.34 -14.17
C TYR A 192 17.70 0.95 -13.64
N LEU A 193 17.95 -0.11 -14.41
CA LEU A 193 17.72 -1.49 -13.96
C LEU A 193 18.50 -1.82 -12.67
N TYR A 194 19.72 -1.31 -12.56
CA TYR A 194 20.61 -1.56 -11.44
C TYR A 194 20.18 -0.76 -10.21
N LEU A 195 19.72 0.49 -10.42
CA LEU A 195 19.13 1.31 -9.36
C LEU A 195 17.86 0.66 -8.79
N ASP A 196 16.93 0.24 -9.65
CA ASP A 196 15.72 -0.47 -9.22
C ASP A 196 16.05 -1.78 -8.47
N SER A 197 17.01 -2.55 -9.01
CA SER A 197 17.27 -3.89 -8.50
C SER A 197 18.01 -3.93 -7.17
N PHE A 198 18.78 -2.89 -6.86
CA PHE A 198 19.54 -2.74 -5.63
C PHE A 198 19.11 -1.53 -4.82
N CYS A 199 17.85 -1.08 -5.00
CA CYS A 199 17.34 0.15 -4.43
C CYS A 199 17.57 0.25 -2.91
N PHE A 200 17.30 -0.81 -2.13
CA PHE A 200 17.49 -0.77 -0.69
C PHE A 200 18.91 -1.17 -0.27
N PRO A 201 19.54 -0.44 0.66
CA PRO A 201 20.86 -0.80 1.19
C PRO A 201 20.79 -2.07 2.06
N TYR A 202 21.91 -2.78 2.16
CA TYR A 202 22.07 -3.93 3.05
C TYR A 202 23.19 -3.63 4.05
N GLU A 203 22.86 -3.51 5.35
CA GLU A 203 23.81 -3.07 6.37
C GLU A 203 24.48 -1.75 5.91
N ASP A 204 25.82 -1.69 5.87
CA ASP A 204 26.57 -0.52 5.43
C ASP A 204 26.78 -0.47 3.89
N ILE A 205 26.18 -1.41 3.14
CA ILE A 205 26.35 -1.52 1.68
C ILE A 205 25.23 -0.76 0.96
N ASN A 206 25.56 0.40 0.41
CA ASN A 206 24.71 1.14 -0.54
C ASN A 206 25.21 0.94 -1.99
N PHE A 207 24.67 -0.07 -2.68
CA PHE A 207 25.07 -0.34 -4.06
C PHE A 207 24.72 0.82 -5.01
N VAL A 208 23.63 1.55 -4.76
CA VAL A 208 23.19 2.66 -5.63
C VAL A 208 24.22 3.79 -5.60
N GLU A 209 24.74 4.12 -4.41
CA GLU A 209 25.81 5.10 -4.24
C GLU A 209 27.11 4.65 -4.92
N VAL A 210 27.52 3.39 -4.70
CA VAL A 210 28.71 2.81 -5.34
C VAL A 210 28.56 2.84 -6.87
N PHE A 211 27.37 2.52 -7.38
CA PHE A 211 27.07 2.57 -8.81
C PHE A 211 27.10 4.02 -9.31
N LYS A 212 26.53 4.99 -8.59
CA LYS A 212 26.57 6.42 -8.99
C LYS A 212 28.00 6.89 -9.22
N ASN A 213 28.87 6.61 -8.25
CA ASN A 213 30.24 7.09 -8.20
C ASN A 213 31.21 6.32 -9.12
N ALA A 214 30.78 5.19 -9.69
CA ALA A 214 31.63 4.40 -10.59
C ALA A 214 31.85 5.08 -11.96
N PRO A 215 33.06 4.98 -12.54
CA PRO A 215 33.33 5.44 -13.90
C PRO A 215 32.42 4.75 -14.93
N ILE A 216 32.08 5.45 -16.02
CA ILE A 216 31.25 4.90 -17.11
C ILE A 216 31.82 3.58 -17.65
N ALA A 217 33.14 3.49 -17.80
CA ALA A 217 33.80 2.27 -18.27
C ALA A 217 33.55 1.06 -17.35
N GLU A 218 33.55 1.26 -16.02
CA GLU A 218 33.27 0.20 -15.06
C GLU A 218 31.79 -0.22 -15.06
N LYS A 219 30.87 0.73 -15.27
CA LYS A 219 29.43 0.43 -15.46
C LYS A 219 29.21 -0.44 -16.68
N GLU A 220 29.82 -0.08 -17.81
CA GLU A 220 29.74 -0.87 -19.04
C GLU A 220 30.37 -2.25 -18.89
N GLU A 221 31.48 -2.37 -18.16
CA GLU A 221 32.09 -3.66 -17.85
C GLU A 221 31.16 -4.55 -17.02
N LEU A 222 30.53 -4.00 -15.98
CA LEU A 222 29.53 -4.71 -15.18
C LEU A 222 28.35 -5.16 -16.04
N LYS A 223 27.78 -4.27 -16.86
CA LYS A 223 26.65 -4.61 -17.74
C LYS A 223 27.01 -5.74 -18.70
N ASN A 224 28.19 -5.68 -19.32
CA ASN A 224 28.67 -6.74 -20.20
C ASN A 224 28.79 -8.08 -19.45
N PHE A 225 29.32 -8.07 -18.22
CA PHE A 225 29.36 -9.26 -17.37
C PHE A 225 27.96 -9.85 -17.11
N VAL A 226 26.98 -9.02 -16.76
CA VAL A 226 25.59 -9.45 -16.51
C VAL A 226 24.93 -10.00 -17.79
N ILE A 227 25.12 -9.32 -18.94
CA ILE A 227 24.58 -9.73 -20.23
C ILE A 227 25.15 -11.08 -20.66
N GLN A 228 26.46 -11.29 -20.50
CA GLN A 228 27.09 -12.57 -20.85
C GLN A 228 26.56 -13.71 -19.98
N ASN A 229 26.46 -13.50 -18.66
CA ASN A 229 25.87 -14.48 -17.75
C ASN A 229 24.42 -14.81 -18.12
N TYR A 230 23.63 -13.81 -18.52
CA TYR A 230 22.26 -14.03 -18.96
C TYR A 230 22.19 -14.80 -20.28
N LYS A 231 22.96 -14.40 -21.31
CA LYS A 231 22.95 -15.06 -22.62
C LYS A 231 23.45 -16.51 -22.59
N GLN A 232 24.44 -16.79 -21.75
CA GLN A 232 25.00 -18.12 -21.57
C GLN A 232 24.15 -19.03 -20.67
N GLY A 233 23.09 -18.49 -20.04
CA GLY A 233 22.23 -19.26 -19.15
C GLY A 233 22.86 -19.55 -17.79
N ASN A 234 23.85 -18.78 -17.34
CA ASN A 234 24.56 -18.98 -16.07
C ASN A 234 23.72 -18.63 -14.81
N TYR A 235 22.41 -18.46 -14.96
CA TYR A 235 21.43 -18.19 -13.89
C TYR A 235 20.76 -19.45 -13.32
N GLN A 236 21.32 -20.64 -13.57
CA GLN A 236 20.77 -21.90 -13.05
C GLN A 236 21.05 -22.10 -11.56
N ARG A 237 22.05 -21.42 -11.00
CA ARG A 237 22.43 -21.48 -9.58
C ARG A 237 22.25 -20.13 -8.93
N LYS A 238 21.97 -20.12 -7.62
CA LYS A 238 21.90 -18.91 -6.78
C LYS A 238 23.31 -18.40 -6.45
N SER A 239 24.11 -18.13 -7.47
CA SER A 239 25.47 -17.64 -7.34
C SER A 239 25.85 -16.91 -8.63
N ASN A 240 27.03 -16.29 -8.65
CA ASN A 240 27.65 -15.67 -9.84
C ASN A 240 27.04 -14.32 -10.26
N CYS A 241 25.72 -14.24 -10.45
CA CYS A 241 25.09 -13.02 -10.96
C CYS A 241 23.63 -12.86 -10.47
N ILE A 242 23.41 -11.93 -9.54
CA ILE A 242 22.10 -11.63 -8.96
C ILE A 242 21.10 -11.20 -10.04
N ILE A 243 21.44 -10.22 -10.89
CA ILE A 243 20.52 -9.69 -11.93
C ILE A 243 20.12 -10.77 -12.93
N SER A 244 21.07 -11.56 -13.44
CA SER A 244 20.76 -12.64 -14.39
C SER A 244 19.83 -13.68 -13.75
N TYR A 245 20.00 -13.98 -12.46
CA TYR A 245 19.12 -14.90 -11.73
C TYR A 245 17.73 -14.29 -11.45
N LYS A 246 17.69 -13.03 -11.02
CA LYS A 246 16.46 -12.27 -10.73
C LYS A 246 15.52 -12.27 -11.93
N TYR A 247 16.05 -11.97 -13.11
CA TYR A 247 15.29 -11.84 -14.35
C TYR A 247 15.35 -13.07 -15.27
N LYS A 248 15.77 -14.24 -14.77
CA LYS A 248 15.85 -15.45 -15.59
C LYS A 248 14.51 -15.82 -16.23
N PRO A 249 14.49 -16.47 -17.41
CA PRO A 249 13.26 -16.94 -18.02
C PRO A 249 12.43 -17.81 -17.07
N GLY A 250 11.13 -17.52 -16.97
CA GLY A 250 10.21 -18.21 -16.03
C GLY A 250 10.34 -17.78 -14.56
N GLY A 251 11.27 -16.88 -14.24
CA GLY A 251 11.48 -16.32 -12.91
C GLY A 251 10.34 -15.43 -12.41
N ASN A 252 10.54 -14.86 -11.22
CA ASN A 252 9.53 -14.04 -10.56
C ASN A 252 9.48 -12.59 -11.07
N TYR A 253 10.60 -12.07 -11.56
CA TYR A 253 10.68 -10.73 -12.14
C TYR A 253 10.63 -10.84 -13.65
N VAL A 254 9.67 -10.15 -14.24
CA VAL A 254 9.50 -10.04 -15.68
C VAL A 254 9.67 -8.59 -16.11
N LYS A 255 9.76 -8.35 -17.42
CA LYS A 255 9.84 -6.99 -17.98
C LYS A 255 8.78 -6.05 -17.36
N ASN A 256 7.53 -6.49 -17.32
CA ASN A 256 6.44 -5.67 -16.81
C ASN A 256 6.57 -5.35 -15.32
N THR A 257 7.27 -6.15 -14.53
CA THR A 257 7.48 -5.88 -13.10
C THR A 257 8.26 -4.58 -12.90
N ILE A 258 9.39 -4.42 -13.61
CA ILE A 258 10.18 -3.20 -13.51
C ILE A 258 9.48 -2.04 -14.22
N ILE A 259 8.89 -2.25 -15.40
CA ILE A 259 8.13 -1.18 -16.08
C ILE A 259 7.04 -0.63 -15.17
N ASP A 260 6.23 -1.50 -14.55
CA ASP A 260 5.17 -1.08 -13.63
C ASP A 260 5.73 -0.38 -12.39
N THR A 261 6.81 -0.89 -11.81
CA THR A 261 7.47 -0.24 -10.68
C THR A 261 7.97 1.16 -11.04
N THR A 262 8.65 1.32 -12.18
CA THR A 262 9.23 2.58 -12.64
C THR A 262 8.16 3.66 -12.84
N TRP A 263 7.07 3.36 -13.57
CA TRP A 263 6.08 4.40 -13.85
C TRP A 263 5.23 4.73 -12.61
N ILE A 264 4.99 3.76 -11.72
CA ILE A 264 4.32 4.02 -10.44
C ILE A 264 5.16 4.97 -9.58
N LEU A 265 6.48 4.74 -9.47
CA LEU A 265 7.38 5.65 -8.74
C LEU A 265 7.39 7.05 -9.34
N TYR A 266 7.51 7.16 -10.67
CA TYR A 266 7.52 8.44 -11.37
C TYR A 266 6.23 9.25 -11.13
N LEU A 267 5.07 8.59 -11.30
CA LEU A 267 3.77 9.22 -11.13
C LEU A 267 3.51 9.58 -9.66
N SER A 268 3.78 8.65 -8.74
CA SER A 268 3.57 8.86 -7.29
C SER A 268 4.41 10.01 -6.78
N HIS A 269 5.70 10.06 -7.09
CA HIS A 269 6.56 11.14 -6.66
C HIS A 269 6.10 12.48 -7.22
N SER A 270 5.67 12.52 -8.49
CA SER A 270 5.18 13.76 -9.10
C SER A 270 3.92 14.28 -8.40
N LEU A 271 3.01 13.40 -7.99
CA LEU A 271 1.84 13.77 -7.20
C LEU A 271 2.20 14.24 -5.79
N ILE A 272 3.11 13.55 -5.11
CA ILE A 272 3.58 13.91 -3.76
C ILE A 272 4.20 15.32 -3.75
N THR A 273 4.97 15.67 -4.79
CA THR A 273 5.66 16.97 -4.87
C THR A 273 4.83 18.08 -5.51
N ALA A 274 3.63 17.78 -6.01
CA ALA A 274 2.78 18.77 -6.65
C ALA A 274 1.96 19.54 -5.60
N GLU A 275 1.77 20.83 -5.83
CA GLU A 275 0.79 21.63 -5.10
C GLU A 275 -0.61 21.30 -5.64
N ILE A 276 -1.36 20.50 -4.89
CA ILE A 276 -2.70 20.04 -5.24
C ILE A 276 -3.66 20.49 -4.14
N HIS A 277 -4.65 21.28 -4.50
CA HIS A 277 -5.59 21.90 -3.55
C HIS A 277 -7.00 21.32 -3.63
N ASN A 278 -7.34 20.65 -4.73
CA ASN A 278 -8.66 20.06 -4.93
C ASN A 278 -8.62 18.79 -5.80
N PHE A 279 -9.76 18.09 -5.85
CA PHE A 279 -9.93 16.86 -6.60
C PHE A 279 -9.63 17.02 -8.11
N ASP A 280 -10.06 18.11 -8.74
CA ASP A 280 -9.87 18.31 -10.17
C ASP A 280 -8.40 18.58 -10.53
N GLU A 281 -7.68 19.30 -9.68
CA GLU A 281 -6.22 19.47 -9.77
C GLU A 281 -5.50 18.15 -9.60
N PHE A 282 -5.91 17.31 -8.64
CA PHE A 282 -5.35 15.96 -8.46
C PHE A 282 -5.47 15.11 -9.73
N ILE A 283 -6.68 15.02 -10.30
CA ILE A 283 -6.91 14.25 -11.53
C ILE A 283 -6.14 14.84 -12.71
N THR A 284 -6.11 16.17 -12.84
CA THR A 284 -5.40 16.85 -13.93
C THR A 284 -3.90 16.64 -13.83
N CYS A 285 -3.31 16.76 -12.64
CA CYS A 285 -1.90 16.47 -12.38
C CYS A 285 -1.57 15.02 -12.74
N ALA A 286 -2.34 14.06 -12.21
CA ALA A 286 -2.11 12.64 -12.45
C ALA A 286 -2.15 12.28 -13.94
N ILE A 287 -3.16 12.77 -14.67
CA ILE A 287 -3.28 12.52 -16.11
C ILE A 287 -2.13 13.16 -16.89
N ASN A 288 -1.80 14.42 -16.61
CA ASN A 288 -0.74 15.13 -17.33
C ASN A 288 0.62 14.45 -17.13
N THR A 289 0.95 14.06 -15.89
CA THR A 289 2.18 13.32 -15.60
C THR A 289 2.22 11.97 -16.31
N TYR A 290 1.11 11.21 -16.32
CA TYR A 290 1.08 9.91 -17.00
C TYR A 290 1.21 10.03 -18.53
N LYS A 291 0.64 11.09 -19.13
CA LYS A 291 0.75 11.43 -20.56
C LYS A 291 2.18 11.72 -21.02
N GLU A 292 3.07 12.07 -20.10
CA GLU A 292 4.48 12.26 -20.43
C GLU A 292 5.20 10.96 -20.80
N ILE A 293 4.65 9.82 -20.38
CA ILE A 293 5.27 8.50 -20.54
C ILE A 293 4.46 7.63 -21.49
N PHE A 294 3.13 7.69 -21.43
CA PHE A 294 2.24 6.80 -22.18
C PHE A 294 1.24 7.58 -23.03
N GLN A 295 0.94 7.02 -24.20
CA GLN A 295 -0.13 7.53 -25.04
C GLN A 295 -1.49 7.07 -24.49
N ILE A 296 -2.29 8.02 -24.04
CA ILE A 296 -3.63 7.79 -23.48
C ILE A 296 -4.63 8.83 -24.00
N ASN A 297 -5.92 8.48 -23.96
CA ASN A 297 -7.03 9.40 -24.20
C ASN A 297 -7.54 9.99 -22.88
N ASP A 298 -7.26 11.29 -22.67
CA ASP A 298 -7.71 12.05 -21.49
C ASP A 298 -9.25 12.04 -21.35
N GLY A 299 -9.98 12.19 -22.47
CA GLY A 299 -11.43 12.18 -22.48
C GLY A 299 -12.02 10.86 -21.98
N ASN A 300 -11.43 9.71 -22.35
CA ASN A 300 -11.86 8.40 -21.86
C ASN A 300 -11.65 8.26 -20.35
N ILE A 301 -10.47 8.67 -19.85
CA ILE A 301 -10.14 8.60 -18.42
C ILE A 301 -11.07 9.52 -17.63
N ARG A 302 -11.24 10.77 -18.06
CA ARG A 302 -12.15 11.71 -17.39
C ARG A 302 -13.58 11.21 -17.43
N SER A 303 -14.08 10.74 -18.58
CA SER A 303 -15.42 10.17 -18.66
C SER A 303 -15.61 8.99 -17.70
N PHE A 304 -14.57 8.18 -17.48
CA PHE A 304 -14.63 7.09 -16.50
C PHE A 304 -14.60 7.59 -15.06
N ILE A 305 -13.72 8.54 -14.74
CA ILE A 305 -13.53 9.06 -13.37
C ILE A 305 -14.75 9.87 -12.93
N TYR A 306 -15.28 10.75 -13.78
CA TYR A 306 -16.38 11.64 -13.44
C TYR A 306 -17.78 11.01 -13.62
N ASP A 307 -17.85 9.73 -13.98
CA ASP A 307 -19.11 8.99 -13.99
C ASP A 307 -19.76 8.99 -12.59
N THR A 308 -21.01 9.44 -12.50
CA THR A 308 -21.71 9.67 -11.23
C THR A 308 -22.29 8.38 -10.63
N ASN A 309 -22.24 7.27 -11.36
CA ASN A 309 -22.60 5.97 -10.83
C ASN A 309 -21.40 5.40 -10.05
N LYS A 310 -21.14 5.94 -8.86
CA LYS A 310 -20.05 5.59 -7.92
C LYS A 310 -18.62 5.96 -8.31
N ASN A 311 -18.28 6.06 -9.60
CA ASN A 311 -16.87 6.25 -9.99
C ASN A 311 -16.30 7.55 -9.40
N ARG A 312 -16.99 8.69 -9.63
CA ARG A 312 -16.55 10.00 -9.13
C ARG A 312 -16.38 10.01 -7.62
N SER A 313 -17.38 9.50 -6.90
CA SER A 313 -17.33 9.48 -5.43
C SER A 313 -16.20 8.61 -4.89
N VAL A 314 -15.89 7.48 -5.52
CA VAL A 314 -14.72 6.65 -5.16
C VAL A 314 -13.41 7.41 -5.37
N PHE A 315 -13.24 8.07 -6.52
CA PHE A 315 -12.01 8.84 -6.80
C PHE A 315 -11.87 10.08 -5.90
N GLU A 316 -12.97 10.72 -5.51
CA GLU A 316 -12.96 11.79 -4.51
C GLU A 316 -12.54 11.30 -3.14
N ILE A 317 -13.03 10.13 -2.69
CA ILE A 317 -12.57 9.53 -1.44
C ILE A 317 -11.10 9.15 -1.50
N ILE A 318 -10.61 8.66 -2.64
CA ILE A 318 -9.16 8.42 -2.84
C ILE A 318 -8.38 9.73 -2.63
N TYR A 319 -8.80 10.83 -3.27
CA TYR A 319 -8.20 12.14 -3.07
C TYR A 319 -8.23 12.57 -1.59
N CYS A 320 -9.39 12.49 -0.93
CA CYS A 320 -9.53 12.85 0.48
C CYS A 320 -8.61 12.05 1.40
N LYS A 321 -8.47 10.74 1.17
CA LYS A 321 -7.57 9.87 1.95
C LYS A 321 -6.08 10.22 1.75
N LEU A 322 -5.68 10.52 0.51
CA LEU A 322 -4.28 10.80 0.19
C LEU A 322 -3.82 12.17 0.72
N TYR A 323 -4.67 13.19 0.62
CA TYR A 323 -4.34 14.57 1.01
C TYR A 323 -4.92 14.98 2.36
N ASN A 324 -5.45 14.01 3.13
CA ASN A 324 -6.07 14.23 4.44
C ASN A 324 -7.15 15.34 4.42
N VAL A 325 -7.93 15.39 3.34
CA VAL A 325 -9.02 16.36 3.16
C VAL A 325 -10.28 15.80 3.81
N SER A 326 -10.90 16.61 4.67
CA SER A 326 -12.16 16.21 5.32
C SER A 326 -13.32 16.21 4.33
N ILE A 327 -14.13 15.16 4.38
CA ILE A 327 -15.35 15.06 3.58
C ILE A 327 -16.40 15.99 4.20
N PRO A 328 -17.02 16.90 3.43
CA PRO A 328 -18.08 17.75 3.95
C PRO A 328 -19.24 16.91 4.49
N ILE A 329 -19.59 17.14 5.76
CA ILE A 329 -20.68 16.44 6.43
C ILE A 329 -21.90 17.34 6.37
N ILE A 330 -23.03 16.80 5.92
CA ILE A 330 -24.34 17.45 6.10
C ILE A 330 -24.71 17.26 7.57
N GLU A 331 -25.04 18.35 8.27
CA GLU A 331 -25.33 18.35 9.72
C GLU A 331 -26.07 17.09 10.19
N VAL A 332 -25.49 16.43 11.19
CA VAL A 332 -26.07 15.23 11.79
C VAL A 332 -27.29 15.64 12.60
N ALA A 333 -28.48 15.27 12.14
CA ALA A 333 -29.72 15.63 12.80
C ALA A 333 -29.93 14.94 14.18
N LYS A 334 -29.22 13.83 14.45
CA LYS A 334 -29.37 13.04 15.70
C LYS A 334 -28.11 12.20 16.00
N ASP A 335 -27.66 12.21 17.25
CA ASP A 335 -26.67 11.26 17.77
C ASP A 335 -27.24 9.84 17.82
N LEU A 336 -26.46 8.85 17.35
CA LEU A 336 -26.83 7.44 17.37
C LEU A 336 -26.54 6.78 18.72
N THR A 337 -27.39 5.84 19.17
CA THR A 337 -27.10 4.97 20.32
C THR A 337 -26.14 3.84 19.95
N GLN A 338 -25.58 3.16 20.96
CA GLN A 338 -24.69 2.02 20.73
C GLN A 338 -25.42 0.86 20.00
N GLU A 339 -26.69 0.62 20.33
CA GLU A 339 -27.52 -0.38 19.65
C GLU A 339 -27.82 -0.01 18.20
N GLU A 340 -28.12 1.28 17.93
CA GLU A 340 -28.32 1.78 16.56
C GLU A 340 -27.06 1.59 15.72
N ILE A 341 -25.88 1.86 16.29
CA ILE A 341 -24.58 1.71 15.60
C ILE A 341 -24.25 0.23 15.34
N LEU A 342 -24.43 -0.63 16.34
CA LEU A 342 -24.18 -2.07 16.19
C LEU A 342 -25.10 -2.70 15.13
N ALA A 343 -26.34 -2.22 15.00
CA ALA A 343 -27.28 -2.68 13.99
C ALA A 343 -26.91 -2.27 12.55
N ILE A 344 -26.09 -1.24 12.36
CA ILE A 344 -25.60 -0.82 11.02
C ILE A 344 -24.57 -1.82 10.47
N GLY A 345 -23.73 -2.37 11.34
CA GLY A 345 -22.69 -3.34 10.96
C GLY A 345 -21.50 -2.74 10.20
N PRO A 346 -20.75 -3.55 9.42
CA PRO A 346 -19.60 -3.08 8.63
C PRO A 346 -19.99 -2.06 7.55
N ILE A 347 -19.19 -1.01 7.40
CA ILE A 347 -19.46 0.11 6.48
C ILE A 347 -18.41 0.17 5.38
N ASP A 348 -18.89 0.24 4.15
CA ASP A 348 -18.06 0.51 3.00
C ASP A 348 -17.77 2.02 2.89
N ALA A 349 -16.70 2.49 3.52
CA ALA A 349 -16.27 3.89 3.44
C ALA A 349 -15.39 4.19 2.21
N THR A 350 -15.52 3.41 1.13
CA THR A 350 -14.75 3.63 -0.11
C THR A 350 -15.45 4.54 -1.12
N ASP A 351 -16.67 4.99 -0.83
CA ASP A 351 -17.38 6.06 -1.55
C ASP A 351 -17.89 7.16 -0.59
N GLU A 352 -18.34 8.26 -1.17
CA GLU A 352 -18.80 9.44 -0.42
C GLU A 352 -19.93 9.12 0.58
N ASN A 353 -20.89 8.27 0.21
CA ASN A 353 -22.03 7.98 1.06
C ASN A 353 -21.63 7.14 2.28
N GLY A 354 -20.83 6.10 2.07
CA GLY A 354 -20.34 5.29 3.16
C GLY A 354 -19.37 6.04 4.07
N ALA A 355 -18.54 6.92 3.51
CA ALA A 355 -17.63 7.75 4.29
C ALA A 355 -18.38 8.81 5.13
N LYS A 356 -19.46 9.40 4.60
CA LYS A 356 -20.37 10.26 5.38
C LYS A 356 -21.03 9.48 6.52
N THR A 357 -21.54 8.29 6.24
CA THR A 357 -22.16 7.41 7.24
C THR A 357 -21.17 7.06 8.36
N LEU A 358 -19.95 6.68 8.01
CA LEU A 358 -18.87 6.40 8.97
C LEU A 358 -18.59 7.62 9.86
N SER A 359 -18.57 8.83 9.28
CA SER A 359 -18.32 10.06 10.03
C SER A 359 -19.39 10.34 11.09
N VAL A 360 -20.67 10.11 10.77
CA VAL A 360 -21.78 10.22 11.73
C VAL A 360 -21.58 9.27 12.91
N ILE A 361 -21.29 8.02 12.63
CA ILE A 361 -21.09 6.98 13.64
C ILE A 361 -19.90 7.31 14.53
N THR A 362 -18.76 7.67 13.94
CA THR A 362 -17.58 8.05 14.70
C THR A 362 -17.86 9.24 15.63
N GLN A 363 -18.66 10.23 15.21
CA GLN A 363 -19.02 11.35 16.09
C GLN A 363 -19.83 10.89 17.30
N SER A 364 -20.85 10.06 17.10
CA SER A 364 -21.64 9.51 18.20
C SER A 364 -20.81 8.64 19.14
N LEU A 365 -19.93 7.77 18.62
CA LEU A 365 -19.02 6.95 19.42
C LEU A 365 -18.02 7.78 20.22
N LYS A 366 -17.47 8.86 19.65
CA LYS A 366 -16.59 9.79 20.38
C LYS A 366 -17.29 10.38 21.60
N LYS A 367 -18.58 10.74 21.47
CA LYS A 367 -19.38 11.27 22.58
C LYS A 367 -19.66 10.20 23.63
N LEU A 368 -20.08 9.00 23.20
CA LEU A 368 -20.33 7.87 24.10
C LEU A 368 -19.08 7.47 24.89
N ALA A 369 -17.91 7.38 24.26
CA ALA A 369 -16.65 7.05 24.92
C ALA A 369 -16.28 8.06 26.03
N LYS A 370 -16.46 9.36 25.77
CA LYS A 370 -16.24 10.41 26.80
C LYS A 370 -17.20 10.29 27.98
N ILE A 371 -18.46 9.95 27.73
CA ILE A 371 -19.47 9.76 28.78
C ILE A 371 -19.14 8.51 29.61
N GLN A 372 -18.90 7.37 28.96
CA GLN A 372 -18.65 6.09 29.65
C GLN A 372 -17.34 6.10 30.46
N SER A 373 -16.30 6.78 29.99
CA SER A 373 -15.06 6.98 30.74
C SER A 373 -15.17 7.98 31.91
N ASN A 374 -16.36 8.57 32.12
CA ASN A 374 -16.56 9.68 33.06
C ASN A 374 -15.59 10.85 32.81
N TYR A 375 -15.27 11.12 31.55
CA TYR A 375 -14.30 12.13 31.13
C TYR A 375 -12.94 11.95 31.82
N LYS A 376 -12.42 10.71 31.86
CA LYS A 376 -11.06 10.41 32.31
C LYS A 376 -10.19 9.82 31.20
N CYS A 377 -8.88 10.06 31.31
CA CYS A 377 -7.88 9.40 30.46
C CYS A 377 -7.81 7.91 30.82
N CYS A 378 -7.65 7.02 29.82
CA CYS A 378 -7.38 5.60 30.08
C CYS A 378 -6.09 5.38 30.89
N PHE A 379 -5.15 6.32 30.82
CA PHE A 379 -3.88 6.28 31.54
C PHE A 379 -3.83 7.23 32.74
N ASP A 380 -5.00 7.65 33.25
CA ASP A 380 -5.09 8.66 34.34
C ASP A 380 -4.22 8.30 35.55
N THR A 381 -4.32 7.05 36.00
CA THR A 381 -3.66 6.55 37.20
C THR A 381 -2.17 6.25 37.00
N CYS A 382 -1.77 5.73 35.84
CA CYS A 382 -0.37 5.38 35.58
C CYS A 382 0.48 6.56 35.12
N GLU A 383 -0.08 7.49 34.33
CA GLU A 383 0.64 8.65 33.80
C GLU A 383 0.41 9.93 34.63
N LEU A 384 -0.36 9.85 35.73
CA LEU A 384 -0.68 10.97 36.62
C LEU A 384 -1.18 12.20 35.83
N CYS A 385 -2.23 11.97 35.04
CA CYS A 385 -2.69 12.91 34.02
C CYS A 385 -3.10 14.26 34.62
N LYS A 386 -2.80 15.33 33.88
CA LYS A 386 -3.28 16.68 34.17
C LYS A 386 -4.32 17.10 33.14
N TYR A 387 -5.42 17.66 33.59
CA TYR A 387 -6.53 18.08 32.75
C TYR A 387 -6.71 19.60 32.79
N PHE A 388 -7.29 20.13 31.73
CA PHE A 388 -7.95 21.44 31.73
C PHE A 388 -9.43 21.27 31.37
N THR A 389 -10.25 22.23 31.75
CA THR A 389 -11.69 22.20 31.47
C THR A 389 -11.97 22.74 30.07
N SER A 390 -12.68 21.95 29.26
CA SER A 390 -13.19 22.38 27.96
C SER A 390 -14.26 23.46 28.15
N LYS A 391 -14.18 24.55 27.38
CA LYS A 391 -15.20 25.61 27.37
C LYS A 391 -16.54 25.11 26.83
N GLU A 392 -16.51 24.21 25.86
CA GLU A 392 -17.70 23.70 25.16
C GLU A 392 -18.51 22.74 26.04
N THR A 393 -17.83 21.83 26.74
CA THR A 393 -18.48 20.77 27.51
C THR A 393 -18.49 21.02 29.01
N HIS A 394 -17.68 21.95 29.50
CA HIS A 394 -17.42 22.18 30.93
C HIS A 394 -16.95 20.92 31.68
N LYS A 395 -16.33 19.99 30.97
CA LYS A 395 -15.71 18.74 31.47
C LYS A 395 -14.21 18.73 31.17
N PRO A 396 -13.42 17.80 31.74
CA PRO A 396 -12.03 17.60 31.32
C PRO A 396 -11.91 17.45 29.79
N TYR A 397 -11.00 18.21 29.17
CA TYR A 397 -10.73 18.09 27.74
C TYR A 397 -10.00 16.78 27.45
N LEU A 398 -10.56 16.01 26.52
CA LEU A 398 -10.05 14.72 26.10
C LEU A 398 -10.12 14.58 24.58
N GLU A 399 -9.09 13.94 24.05
CA GLU A 399 -8.99 13.48 22.67
C GLU A 399 -9.43 12.02 22.61
N ILE A 400 -9.91 11.59 21.45
CA ILE A 400 -10.31 10.20 21.22
C ILE A 400 -9.32 9.57 20.26
N HIS A 401 -8.80 8.43 20.68
CA HIS A 401 -7.85 7.62 19.96
C HIS A 401 -8.49 6.27 19.59
N HIS A 402 -8.33 5.82 18.35
CA HIS A 402 -8.74 4.49 17.92
C HIS A 402 -7.65 3.49 18.28
N PHE A 403 -7.93 2.53 19.16
CA PHE A 403 -6.91 1.59 19.64
C PHE A 403 -6.46 0.62 18.52
N ILE A 404 -7.40 0.01 17.82
CA ILE A 404 -7.19 -0.55 16.48
C ILE A 404 -7.33 0.63 15.49
N PRO A 405 -6.25 1.06 14.82
CA PRO A 405 -6.31 2.22 13.92
C PRO A 405 -7.23 1.97 12.72
N ARG A 406 -7.91 3.03 12.26
CA ARG A 406 -8.97 2.93 11.22
C ARG A 406 -8.44 2.57 9.85
N GLU A 407 -7.19 2.89 9.58
CA GLU A 407 -6.48 2.54 8.36
C GLU A 407 -6.40 1.02 8.16
N PHE A 408 -6.52 0.25 9.25
CA PHE A 408 -6.49 -1.21 9.25
C PHE A 408 -7.87 -1.84 9.53
N ALA A 409 -8.96 -1.05 9.51
CA ALA A 409 -10.32 -1.55 9.78
C ALA A 409 -10.67 -2.75 8.90
N ASN A 410 -10.24 -2.72 7.63
CA ASN A 410 -10.52 -3.78 6.68
C ASN A 410 -9.66 -5.04 6.87
N ASP A 411 -8.88 -5.16 7.95
CA ASP A 411 -8.26 -6.44 8.36
C ASP A 411 -9.22 -7.30 9.20
N PHE A 412 -10.30 -6.72 9.70
CA PHE A 412 -11.28 -7.38 10.58
C PHE A 412 -12.57 -7.72 9.82
N ASP A 413 -13.21 -8.83 10.21
CA ASP A 413 -14.49 -9.26 9.62
C ASP A 413 -15.69 -8.54 10.25
N SER A 414 -15.49 -7.95 11.43
CA SER A 414 -16.47 -7.15 12.16
C SER A 414 -16.06 -5.67 12.16
N SER A 415 -17.04 -4.78 12.33
CA SER A 415 -16.77 -3.35 12.42
C SER A 415 -15.91 -3.03 13.64
N ILE A 416 -14.85 -2.23 13.44
CA ILE A 416 -14.04 -1.70 14.54
C ILE A 416 -14.65 -0.45 15.20
N GLU A 417 -15.79 0.02 14.67
CA GLU A 417 -16.52 1.20 15.16
C GLU A 417 -17.42 0.79 16.34
N ILE A 418 -16.77 0.44 17.45
CA ILE A 418 -17.37 0.10 18.73
C ILE A 418 -16.71 0.93 19.85
N VAL A 419 -17.43 1.20 20.94
CA VAL A 419 -16.93 2.09 22.01
C VAL A 419 -15.66 1.52 22.67
N GLU A 420 -15.55 0.20 22.75
CA GLU A 420 -14.42 -0.55 23.31
C GLU A 420 -13.12 -0.32 22.52
N ASN A 421 -13.21 0.07 21.25
CA ASN A 421 -12.06 0.45 20.43
C ASN A 421 -11.65 1.93 20.61
N TYR A 422 -12.46 2.74 21.31
CA TYR A 422 -12.24 4.17 21.48
C TYR A 422 -11.58 4.44 22.84
N ALA A 423 -10.35 4.95 22.82
CA ALA A 423 -9.60 5.32 24.01
C ALA A 423 -9.70 6.83 24.25
N THR A 424 -10.17 7.22 25.43
CA THR A 424 -10.19 8.60 25.86
C THR A 424 -8.83 8.96 26.42
N LEU A 425 -8.13 9.89 25.79
CA LEU A 425 -6.77 10.26 26.16
C LEU A 425 -6.68 11.76 26.45
N CYS A 426 -5.88 12.14 27.45
CA CYS A 426 -5.47 13.54 27.56
C CYS A 426 -4.48 13.87 26.41
N PRO A 427 -4.30 15.15 26.05
CA PRO A 427 -3.42 15.52 24.93
C PRO A 427 -1.96 15.04 25.09
N ASN A 428 -1.48 14.92 26.34
CA ASN A 428 -0.15 14.39 26.60
C ASN A 428 -0.04 12.91 26.24
N CYS A 429 -0.96 12.08 26.76
CA CYS A 429 -0.97 10.65 26.50
C CYS A 429 -1.25 10.32 25.02
N HIS A 430 -2.11 11.09 24.37
CA HIS A 430 -2.40 10.90 22.95
C HIS A 430 -1.18 11.22 22.08
N ARG A 431 -0.41 12.25 22.39
CA ARG A 431 0.88 12.48 21.69
C ARG A 431 1.89 11.40 22.03
N LYS A 432 1.98 10.99 23.30
CA LYS A 432 2.94 9.98 23.78
C LYS A 432 2.76 8.65 23.04
N ILE A 433 1.53 8.17 22.84
CA ILE A 433 1.28 6.89 22.16
C ILE A 433 1.73 6.89 20.68
N HIS A 434 1.76 8.07 20.04
CA HIS A 434 2.14 8.22 18.64
C HIS A 434 3.59 8.62 18.43
N LEU A 435 4.17 9.44 19.31
CA LEU A 435 5.41 10.18 19.04
C LEU A 435 6.56 9.87 20.01
N ALA A 436 6.31 9.20 21.13
CA ALA A 436 7.38 8.89 22.08
C ALA A 436 8.32 7.80 21.55
N GLU A 437 9.39 7.51 22.29
CA GLU A 437 10.25 6.37 21.97
C GLU A 437 9.47 5.04 22.08
N ASP A 438 9.84 4.05 21.28
CA ASP A 438 9.11 2.78 21.20
C ASP A 438 9.01 2.06 22.55
N ALA A 439 10.02 2.19 23.41
CA ALA A 439 9.98 1.64 24.77
C ALA A 439 8.82 2.22 25.60
N GLU A 440 8.56 3.54 25.49
CA GLU A 440 7.47 4.21 26.17
C GLU A 440 6.12 3.90 25.53
N ARG A 441 6.08 3.84 24.20
CA ARG A 441 4.87 3.51 23.44
C ARG A 441 4.40 2.09 23.72
N LYS A 442 5.32 1.12 23.76
CA LYS A 442 5.04 -0.29 24.11
C LYS A 442 4.31 -0.40 25.44
N HIS A 443 4.72 0.36 26.45
CA HIS A 443 4.07 0.34 27.76
C HIS A 443 2.57 0.71 27.64
N LEU A 444 2.25 1.80 26.94
CA LEU A 444 0.87 2.25 26.74
C LEU A 444 0.02 1.27 25.94
N ILE A 445 0.59 0.71 24.86
CA ILE A 445 -0.09 -0.29 24.02
C ILE A 445 -0.37 -1.57 24.81
N ASN A 446 0.58 -2.04 25.61
CA ASN A 446 0.42 -3.23 26.46
C ASN A 446 -0.69 -3.04 27.49
N MET A 447 -0.79 -1.86 28.10
CA MET A 447 -1.85 -1.54 29.04
C MET A 447 -3.23 -1.59 28.38
N LEU A 448 -3.43 -0.87 27.25
CA LEU A 448 -4.70 -0.90 26.53
C LEU A 448 -5.04 -2.30 26.03
N TYR A 449 -4.05 -3.06 25.55
CA TYR A 449 -4.26 -4.43 25.10
C TYR A 449 -4.75 -5.32 26.24
N SER A 450 -4.08 -5.25 27.40
CA SER A 450 -4.47 -6.03 28.58
C SER A 450 -5.87 -5.68 29.08
N GLU A 451 -6.27 -4.42 28.98
CA GLU A 451 -7.59 -3.94 29.41
C GLU A 451 -8.70 -4.34 28.42
N ARG A 452 -8.43 -4.30 27.10
CA ARG A 452 -9.49 -4.32 26.08
C ARG A 452 -9.60 -5.60 25.28
N LYS A 453 -8.59 -6.47 25.27
CA LYS A 453 -8.56 -7.65 24.38
C LYS A 453 -9.81 -8.53 24.48
N ASP A 454 -10.35 -8.72 25.69
CA ASP A 454 -11.49 -9.61 25.90
C ASP A 454 -12.79 -8.95 25.44
N ASP A 455 -12.94 -7.63 25.65
CA ASP A 455 -14.09 -6.86 25.20
C ASP A 455 -14.11 -6.66 23.68
N LEU A 456 -12.94 -6.49 23.06
CA LEU A 456 -12.79 -6.51 21.60
C LEU A 456 -13.14 -7.89 21.03
N SER A 457 -12.68 -8.97 21.67
CA SER A 457 -12.97 -10.35 21.23
C SER A 457 -14.46 -10.69 21.28
N LYS A 458 -15.21 -10.18 22.27
CA LYS A 458 -16.69 -10.31 22.33
C LYS A 458 -17.39 -9.72 21.10
N HIS A 459 -16.77 -8.73 20.45
CA HIS A 459 -17.26 -8.10 19.22
C HIS A 459 -16.64 -8.68 17.94
N GLY A 460 -15.96 -9.83 18.03
CA GLY A 460 -15.31 -10.48 16.88
C GLY A 460 -13.95 -9.89 16.49
N LEU A 461 -13.42 -8.94 17.27
CA LEU A 461 -12.15 -8.25 17.00
C LEU A 461 -10.99 -8.94 17.71
N ASN A 462 -10.49 -10.02 17.12
CA ASN A 462 -9.36 -10.78 17.66
C ASN A 462 -8.02 -10.23 17.15
N VAL A 463 -7.55 -9.13 17.75
CA VAL A 463 -6.23 -8.53 17.45
C VAL A 463 -5.15 -9.10 18.37
N THR A 464 -3.95 -9.35 17.84
CA THR A 464 -2.77 -9.71 18.66
C THR A 464 -1.91 -8.50 18.99
N LEU A 465 -1.09 -8.63 20.03
CA LEU A 465 -0.16 -7.58 20.41
C LEU A 465 0.87 -7.29 19.32
N GLU A 466 1.35 -8.30 18.59
CA GLU A 466 2.27 -8.13 17.46
C GLU A 466 1.61 -7.38 16.29
N GLN A 467 0.32 -7.61 16.03
CA GLN A 467 -0.41 -6.84 15.02
C GLN A 467 -0.50 -5.37 15.43
N LEU A 468 -0.78 -5.08 16.70
CA LEU A 468 -0.78 -3.71 17.21
C LEU A 468 0.60 -3.07 17.08
N TYR A 469 1.69 -3.75 17.42
CA TYR A 469 3.02 -3.19 17.20
C TYR A 469 3.29 -2.88 15.72
N SER A 470 2.85 -3.76 14.81
CA SER A 470 2.93 -3.50 13.36
C SER A 470 2.14 -2.23 12.97
N TYR A 471 0.88 -2.13 13.38
CA TYR A 471 -0.01 -1.00 13.08
C TYR A 471 0.52 0.33 13.62
N TYR A 472 1.16 0.31 14.78
CA TYR A 472 1.76 1.51 15.38
C TYR A 472 3.20 1.75 14.90
N LYS A 473 3.77 0.90 14.02
CA LYS A 473 5.19 0.99 13.63
C LYS A 473 6.12 1.04 14.85
N ILE A 474 5.94 0.08 15.75
CA ILE A 474 6.79 -0.11 16.93
C ILE A 474 7.74 -1.27 16.62
N ASP A 475 9.04 -1.00 16.65
CA ASP A 475 10.07 -2.01 16.41
C ASP A 475 10.12 -3.05 17.53
N LYS A 476 10.56 -4.27 17.22
CA LYS A 476 10.55 -5.40 18.17
C LYS A 476 11.53 -5.25 19.31
#